data_AF-A0A660UYR0-F1
#
_entry.id   AF-A0A660UYR0-F1
#
_cell.length_a   1.000
_cell.length_b   1.000
_cell.length_c   1.000
_cell.angle_alpha   90.00
_cell.angle_beta   90.00
_cell.angle_gamma   90.00
#
_symmetry.space_group_name_H-M   'P 1'
#
loop_
_entity.id
_entity.type
_entity.pdbx_description
1 polymer ?
#
loop_
_entity_poly.entity_id
_entity_poly.type
_entity_poly.pdbx_seq_one_letter_code
_entity_poly.pdbx_strand_id
1 'polypeptide(L)'
;MYTKHINLKKRGGMIAFLKKHSRYNTMNSWNQSTSYTNNIKLHNVDKPDDIDSDIWWDILWVSQWQEKLSDLLEEFGEKYNFQWQTGINGKSGGYVVLYQGGIEPSGYESYCTHCGQKNYQSVPEDQDGICGRCDAKTRVNFKQIHMQVFTFPGKSVDDHEDFENWTLKKIRDRVELVQEFDQLCDSIVDAYISTCRNYRIAEEQILVPKTIKVLEPLSGGI
;
A
#
# COMPACT_ATOMS: atom_id res chain seq x y z
N MET A 1 -4.30 -8.61 18.82
CA MET A 1 -5.32 -7.67 18.31
C MET A 1 -4.96 -6.25 18.70
N TYR A 2 -5.06 -5.33 17.75
CA TYR A 2 -4.69 -3.92 17.87
C TYR A 2 -5.87 -3.03 18.28
N THR A 3 -7.08 -3.35 17.82
CA THR A 3 -8.29 -2.57 18.06
C THR A 3 -8.57 -2.39 19.55
N LYS A 4 -8.81 -1.13 19.95
CA LYS A 4 -9.19 -0.77 21.32
C LYS A 4 -10.54 -0.08 21.33
N HIS A 5 -11.40 -0.47 22.27
CA HIS A 5 -12.67 0.22 22.48
C HIS A 5 -12.46 1.46 23.37
N ILE A 6 -12.63 2.65 22.81
CA ILE A 6 -12.44 3.93 23.50
C ILE A 6 -13.79 4.62 23.74
N ASN A 7 -14.00 5.15 24.95
CA ASN A 7 -15.19 5.95 25.25
C ASN A 7 -15.06 7.37 24.68
N LEU A 8 -15.72 7.62 23.54
CA LEU A 8 -15.70 8.89 22.81
C LEU A 8 -16.37 10.08 23.54
N LYS A 9 -16.96 9.86 24.73
CA LYS A 9 -17.50 10.93 25.59
C LYS A 9 -16.46 11.48 26.55
N LYS A 10 -15.37 10.75 26.83
CA LYS A 10 -14.34 11.14 27.80
C LYS A 10 -13.10 11.69 27.10
N ARG A 11 -12.96 13.02 27.06
CA ARG A 11 -11.82 13.73 26.44
C ARG A 11 -10.46 13.17 26.87
N GLY A 12 -10.24 13.03 28.18
CA GLY A 12 -8.97 12.53 28.71
C GLY A 12 -8.65 11.11 28.23
N GLY A 13 -9.66 10.24 28.07
CA GLY A 13 -9.47 8.89 27.55
C GLY A 13 -9.07 8.87 26.07
N MET A 14 -9.69 9.74 25.27
CA MET A 14 -9.35 9.90 23.85
C MET A 14 -7.92 10.44 23.66
N ILE A 15 -7.55 11.50 24.39
CA ILE A 15 -6.18 12.07 24.33
C ILE A 15 -5.16 11.02 24.78
N ALA A 16 -5.43 10.30 25.87
CA ALA A 16 -4.52 9.27 26.36
C ALA A 16 -4.33 8.13 25.35
N PHE A 17 -5.39 7.75 24.61
CA PHE A 17 -5.30 6.76 23.54
C PHE A 17 -4.38 7.23 22.42
N LEU A 18 -4.60 8.45 21.89
CA LEU A 18 -3.78 9.00 20.81
C LEU A 18 -2.30 9.16 21.21
N LYS A 19 -2.04 9.76 22.39
CA LYS A 19 -0.66 10.01 22.86
C LYS A 19 0.14 8.73 23.14
N LYS A 20 -0.52 7.66 23.58
CA LYS A 20 0.13 6.38 23.92
C LYS A 20 0.19 5.41 22.75
N HIS A 21 -0.43 5.75 21.63
CA HIS A 21 -0.40 4.90 20.45
C HIS A 21 1.04 4.75 19.95
N SER A 22 1.41 3.54 19.54
CA SER A 22 2.73 3.27 18.97
C SER A 22 2.98 4.14 17.74
N ARG A 23 4.24 4.56 17.56
CA ARG A 23 4.66 5.42 16.47
C ARG A 23 5.85 4.84 15.72
N TYR A 24 5.93 5.09 14.42
CA TYR A 24 7.07 4.72 13.57
C TYR A 24 7.45 5.88 12.65
N ASN A 25 8.70 5.89 12.19
CA ASN A 25 9.18 6.89 11.23
C ASN A 25 8.44 6.74 9.90
N THR A 26 7.95 7.85 9.34
CA THR A 26 7.25 7.88 8.05
C THR A 26 8.19 7.78 6.85
N MET A 27 9.50 7.89 7.06
CA MET A 27 10.50 7.61 6.02
C MET A 27 11.77 7.00 6.62
N ASN A 28 12.59 7.79 7.30
CA ASN A 28 13.83 7.35 7.94
C ASN A 28 14.04 8.12 9.24
N SER A 29 14.81 7.57 10.18
CA SER A 29 15.03 8.20 11.50
C SER A 29 15.59 9.62 11.43
N TRP A 30 16.35 9.96 10.39
CA TRP A 30 16.93 11.30 10.23
C TRP A 30 15.91 12.41 9.93
N ASN A 31 14.71 12.07 9.44
CA ASN A 31 13.68 13.07 9.14
C ASN A 31 12.82 13.44 10.36
N GLN A 32 13.02 12.75 11.49
CA GLN A 32 12.30 12.91 12.77
C GLN A 32 10.77 12.96 12.63
N SER A 33 10.22 12.40 11.56
CA SER A 33 8.79 12.48 11.28
C SER A 33 8.14 11.14 11.56
N THR A 34 7.23 11.12 12.53
CA THR A 34 6.55 9.89 12.94
C THR A 34 5.04 9.94 12.75
N SER A 35 4.44 8.77 12.63
CA SER A 35 3.00 8.57 12.56
C SER A 35 2.57 7.35 13.34
N TYR A 36 1.27 7.19 13.54
CA TYR A 36 0.65 6.01 14.15
C TYR A 36 1.09 4.73 13.40
N THR A 37 1.42 3.70 14.16
CA THR A 37 1.86 2.41 13.61
C THR A 37 1.32 1.24 14.41
N ASN A 38 1.19 0.09 13.74
CA ASN A 38 1.07 -1.22 14.37
C ASN A 38 2.10 -2.18 13.77
N ASN A 39 2.73 -2.98 14.63
CA ASN A 39 3.75 -3.96 14.23
C ASN A 39 3.09 -5.31 14.00
N ILE A 40 2.86 -5.67 12.74
CA ILE A 40 2.23 -6.91 12.27
C ILE A 40 3.24 -8.00 11.92
N LYS A 41 4.52 -7.83 12.28
CA LYS A 41 5.52 -8.88 12.03
C LYS A 41 5.08 -10.17 12.68
N LEU A 42 5.15 -11.27 11.93
CA LEU A 42 4.63 -12.58 12.33
C LEU A 42 5.20 -13.11 13.64
N HIS A 43 6.39 -12.68 14.05
CA HIS A 43 6.95 -13.02 15.36
C HIS A 43 6.20 -12.40 16.56
N ASN A 44 5.34 -11.40 16.33
CA ASN A 44 4.46 -10.80 17.33
C ASN A 44 3.00 -11.27 17.20
N VAL A 45 2.72 -12.14 16.23
CA VAL A 45 1.39 -12.69 16.02
C VAL A 45 1.39 -14.10 16.58
N ASP A 46 0.41 -14.40 17.43
CA ASP A 46 0.21 -15.75 17.96
C ASP A 46 -0.18 -16.67 16.80
N LYS A 47 0.79 -17.46 16.32
CA LYS A 47 0.56 -18.43 15.24
C LYS A 47 -0.41 -19.51 15.74
N PRO A 48 -1.54 -19.74 15.06
CA PRO A 48 -2.41 -20.86 15.37
C PRO A 48 -1.69 -22.21 15.29
N ASP A 49 -1.99 -23.11 16.22
CA ASP A 49 -1.37 -24.44 16.31
C ASP A 49 -1.71 -25.34 15.11
N ASP A 50 -2.86 -25.09 14.47
CA ASP A 50 -3.34 -25.82 13.30
C ASP A 50 -2.63 -25.45 11.99
N ILE A 51 -1.81 -24.40 11.99
CA ILE A 51 -1.10 -23.92 10.81
C ILE A 51 0.34 -24.43 10.83
N ASP A 52 0.75 -25.07 9.74
CA ASP A 52 2.13 -25.54 9.54
C ASP A 52 3.13 -24.36 9.56
N SER A 53 4.32 -24.61 10.13
CA SER A 53 5.33 -23.55 10.30
C SER A 53 5.93 -23.08 8.98
N ASP A 54 6.13 -23.97 8.02
CA ASP A 54 6.70 -23.60 6.73
C ASP A 54 5.68 -22.78 5.93
N ILE A 55 4.41 -23.20 5.91
CA ILE A 55 3.31 -22.42 5.34
C ILE A 55 3.24 -21.00 5.95
N TRP A 56 3.35 -20.91 7.27
CA TRP A 56 3.31 -19.64 8.01
C TRP A 56 4.44 -18.68 7.65
N TRP A 57 5.61 -19.14 7.21
CA TRP A 57 6.71 -18.26 6.83
C TRP A 57 6.77 -18.02 5.33
N ASP A 58 6.49 -19.05 4.54
CA ASP A 58 6.68 -19.01 3.09
C ASP A 58 5.58 -18.22 2.37
N ILE A 59 4.32 -18.24 2.88
CA ILE A 59 3.23 -17.42 2.31
C ILE A 59 3.56 -15.93 2.32
N LEU A 60 4.40 -15.48 3.26
CA LEU A 60 4.82 -14.08 3.31
C LEU A 60 5.46 -13.62 1.99
N TRP A 61 6.11 -14.51 1.25
CA TRP A 61 6.83 -14.20 0.00
C TRP A 61 6.02 -14.49 -1.26
N VAL A 62 4.80 -15.01 -1.12
CA VAL A 62 3.92 -15.35 -2.24
C VAL A 62 3.27 -14.06 -2.79
N SER A 63 3.33 -13.86 -4.10
CA SER A 63 2.85 -12.61 -4.74
C SER A 63 1.35 -12.39 -4.51
N GLN A 64 0.55 -13.45 -4.51
CA GLN A 64 -0.89 -13.38 -4.23
C GLN A 64 -1.19 -12.86 -2.82
N TRP A 65 -0.32 -13.16 -1.83
CA TRP A 65 -0.46 -12.56 -0.50
C TRP A 65 -0.08 -11.08 -0.53
N GLN A 66 1.00 -10.72 -1.23
CA GLN A 66 1.43 -9.32 -1.36
C GLN A 66 0.37 -8.46 -2.07
N GLU A 67 -0.27 -9.00 -3.10
CA GLU A 67 -1.42 -8.38 -3.78
C GLU A 67 -2.59 -8.17 -2.81
N LYS A 68 -3.01 -9.22 -2.09
CA LYS A 68 -4.07 -9.11 -1.08
C LYS A 68 -3.76 -8.11 0.02
N LEU A 69 -2.51 -8.04 0.48
CA LEU A 69 -2.07 -7.02 1.44
C LEU A 69 -2.19 -5.63 0.83
N SER A 70 -1.76 -5.45 -0.42
CA SER A 70 -1.89 -4.18 -1.15
C SER A 70 -3.36 -3.76 -1.25
N ASP A 71 -4.25 -4.67 -1.61
CA ASP A 71 -5.69 -4.42 -1.74
C ASP A 71 -6.27 -3.90 -0.41
N LEU A 72 -5.96 -4.56 0.72
CA LEU A 72 -6.43 -4.12 2.04
C LEU A 72 -5.95 -2.71 2.42
N LEU A 73 -4.70 -2.38 2.10
CA LEU A 73 -4.14 -1.04 2.36
C LEU A 73 -4.76 0.03 1.45
N GLU A 74 -5.03 -0.33 0.20
CA GLU A 74 -5.68 0.53 -0.81
C GLU A 74 -7.14 0.79 -0.46
N GLU A 75 -7.92 -0.23 -0.09
CA GLU A 75 -9.31 -0.12 0.38
C GLU A 75 -9.45 0.87 1.55
N PHE A 76 -8.49 0.85 2.49
CA PHE A 76 -8.44 1.85 3.55
C PHE A 76 -8.23 3.26 2.99
N GLY A 77 -7.31 3.42 2.03
CA GLY A 77 -7.07 4.69 1.34
C GLY A 77 -8.32 5.20 0.64
N GLU A 78 -8.99 4.35 -0.14
CA GLU A 78 -10.22 4.66 -0.88
C GLU A 78 -11.33 5.17 0.06
N LYS A 79 -11.52 4.51 1.21
CA LYS A 79 -12.50 4.92 2.23
C LYS A 79 -12.32 6.37 2.68
N TYR A 80 -11.08 6.87 2.68
CA TYR A 80 -10.73 8.23 3.08
C TYR A 80 -10.40 9.16 1.92
N ASN A 81 -10.76 8.78 0.68
CA ASN A 81 -10.42 9.51 -0.54
C ASN A 81 -8.90 9.85 -0.60
N PHE A 82 -8.09 8.90 -0.14
CA PHE A 82 -6.65 8.95 0.01
C PHE A 82 -6.10 10.13 0.83
N GLN A 83 -6.94 10.87 1.57
CA GLN A 83 -6.46 11.87 2.53
C GLN A 83 -5.71 11.21 3.69
N TRP A 84 -6.17 10.02 4.07
CA TRP A 84 -5.50 9.08 4.94
C TRP A 84 -5.20 7.81 4.16
N GLN A 85 -3.98 7.32 4.28
CA GLN A 85 -3.49 6.15 3.57
C GLN A 85 -2.67 5.30 4.53
N THR A 86 -2.37 4.06 4.16
CA THR A 86 -1.50 3.19 4.94
C THR A 86 -0.41 2.58 4.07
N GLY A 87 0.73 2.28 4.67
CA GLY A 87 1.85 1.65 3.97
C GLY A 87 2.72 0.83 4.92
N ILE A 88 3.57 0.00 4.33
CA ILE A 88 4.46 -0.90 5.08
C ILE A 88 5.86 -0.31 5.19
N ASN A 89 6.34 -0.13 6.43
CA ASN A 89 7.68 0.34 6.74
C ASN A 89 8.51 -0.71 7.51
N GLY A 90 9.80 -0.40 7.59
CA GLY A 90 10.78 -1.09 8.41
C GLY A 90 11.45 -2.28 7.72
N LYS A 91 12.58 -2.73 8.30
CA LYS A 91 13.33 -3.88 7.79
C LYS A 91 12.44 -5.12 7.82
N SER A 92 12.34 -5.78 6.66
CA SER A 92 11.48 -6.95 6.41
C SER A 92 9.97 -6.67 6.42
N GLY A 93 9.56 -5.39 6.30
CA GLY A 93 8.19 -5.00 6.00
C GLY A 93 7.12 -5.51 6.97
N GLY A 94 7.00 -4.88 8.14
CA GLY A 94 5.97 -5.31 9.10
C GLY A 94 5.48 -4.23 10.07
N TYR A 95 5.79 -2.96 9.81
CA TYR A 95 5.11 -1.85 10.46
C TYR A 95 4.09 -1.29 9.48
N VAL A 96 2.80 -1.46 9.77
CA VAL A 96 1.77 -0.68 9.07
C VAL A 96 1.83 0.73 9.64
N VAL A 97 1.93 1.74 8.78
CA VAL A 97 2.07 3.14 9.16
C VAL A 97 0.97 3.95 8.48
N LEU A 98 0.33 4.84 9.23
CA LEU A 98 -0.66 5.78 8.72
C LEU A 98 0.03 6.97 8.03
N TYR A 99 -0.46 7.38 6.88
CA TYR A 99 0.08 8.49 6.09
C TYR A 99 -0.98 9.52 5.74
N GLN A 100 -0.50 10.74 5.47
CA GLN A 100 -1.28 11.79 4.82
C GLN A 100 -0.99 11.82 3.33
N GLY A 101 -2.01 12.11 2.53
CA GLY A 101 -1.86 12.29 1.10
C GLY A 101 -3.11 12.86 0.47
N GLY A 102 -3.41 12.42 -0.74
CA GLY A 102 -4.63 12.76 -1.43
C GLY A 102 -4.64 12.25 -2.86
N ILE A 103 -5.58 12.77 -3.64
CA ILE A 103 -5.66 12.55 -5.07
C ILE A 103 -5.54 13.88 -5.80
N GLU A 104 -4.89 13.86 -6.96
CA GLU A 104 -4.76 15.02 -7.84
C GLU A 104 -4.86 14.60 -9.31
N PRO A 105 -5.20 15.52 -10.24
CA PRO A 105 -5.10 15.25 -11.66
C PRO A 105 -3.67 14.84 -12.04
N SER A 106 -3.52 13.68 -12.65
CA SER A 106 -2.21 13.16 -13.05
C SER A 106 -1.58 13.88 -14.24
N GLY A 107 -2.39 14.60 -15.02
CA GLY A 107 -2.01 15.14 -16.33
C GLY A 107 -1.98 14.12 -17.47
N TYR A 108 -2.19 12.83 -17.20
CA TYR A 108 -2.28 11.84 -18.28
C TYR A 108 -3.58 11.97 -19.07
N GLU A 109 -3.45 11.95 -20.39
CA GLU A 109 -4.56 12.13 -21.33
C GLU A 109 -4.92 10.82 -22.06
N SER A 110 -3.97 9.89 -22.22
CA SER A 110 -4.21 8.60 -22.87
C SER A 110 -3.49 7.43 -22.19
N TYR A 111 -3.95 6.21 -22.46
CA TYR A 111 -3.30 4.99 -22.02
C TYR A 111 -3.39 3.89 -23.08
N CYS A 112 -2.47 2.93 -23.03
CA CYS A 112 -2.51 1.74 -23.88
C CYS A 112 -3.34 0.64 -23.20
N THR A 113 -4.36 0.12 -23.89
CA THR A 113 -5.19 -0.97 -23.35
C THR A 113 -4.48 -2.34 -23.37
N HIS A 114 -3.37 -2.47 -24.09
CA HIS A 114 -2.57 -3.70 -24.13
C HIS A 114 -1.55 -3.79 -22.98
N CYS A 115 -0.79 -2.72 -22.71
CA CYS A 115 0.30 -2.75 -21.72
C CYS A 115 0.16 -1.76 -20.55
N GLY A 116 -0.93 -0.98 -20.52
CA GLY A 116 -1.21 -0.02 -19.44
C GLY A 116 -0.39 1.27 -19.46
N GLN A 117 0.54 1.45 -20.41
CA GLN A 117 1.39 2.65 -20.45
C GLN A 117 0.54 3.93 -20.62
N LYS A 118 0.60 4.82 -19.63
CA LYS A 118 -0.03 6.16 -19.65
C LYS A 118 0.84 7.17 -20.41
N ASN A 119 0.22 8.20 -21.00
CA ASN A 119 0.89 9.28 -21.73
C ASN A 119 0.19 10.62 -21.46
N TYR A 120 0.97 11.69 -21.36
CA TYR A 120 0.51 13.08 -21.16
C TYR A 120 -0.14 13.68 -22.42
N GLN A 121 -0.09 12.97 -23.54
CA GLN A 121 -0.69 13.38 -24.80
C GLN A 121 -1.91 12.53 -25.13
N SER A 122 -2.97 13.20 -25.59
CA SER A 122 -4.12 12.59 -26.23
C SER A 122 -3.79 12.07 -27.63
N VAL A 123 -4.54 11.06 -28.05
CA VAL A 123 -4.62 10.57 -29.42
C VAL A 123 -5.55 11.51 -30.19
N PRO A 124 -5.08 12.14 -31.29
CA PRO A 124 -5.94 12.93 -32.17
C PRO A 124 -7.11 12.11 -32.74
N GLU A 125 -8.26 12.74 -32.98
CA GLU A 125 -9.47 12.05 -33.44
C GLU A 125 -9.31 11.33 -34.79
N ASP A 126 -8.36 11.78 -35.62
CA ASP A 126 -8.08 11.30 -36.96
C ASP A 126 -6.90 10.30 -37.04
N GLN A 127 -6.35 9.86 -35.90
CA GLN A 127 -5.16 9.00 -35.86
C GLN A 127 -5.36 7.71 -35.07
N ASP A 128 -4.72 6.63 -35.54
CA ASP A 128 -4.56 5.40 -34.76
C ASP A 128 -3.65 5.67 -33.55
N GLY A 129 -4.13 5.39 -32.35
CA GLY A 129 -3.32 5.49 -31.14
C GLY A 129 -2.28 4.37 -31.06
N ILE A 130 -1.00 4.68 -31.30
CA ILE A 130 0.12 3.74 -31.18
C ILE A 130 0.80 3.88 -29.81
N CYS A 131 1.08 2.75 -29.17
CA CYS A 131 1.80 2.72 -27.90
C CYS A 131 3.33 2.81 -28.11
N GLY A 132 3.98 3.87 -27.65
CA GLY A 132 5.45 3.99 -27.73
C GLY A 132 6.26 3.02 -26.85
N ARG A 133 5.62 2.14 -26.06
CA ARG A 133 6.30 1.08 -25.29
C ARG A 133 6.22 -0.30 -25.91
N CYS A 134 5.09 -0.64 -26.56
CA CYS A 134 4.84 -1.99 -27.07
C CYS A 134 4.37 -2.01 -28.53
N ASP A 135 4.35 -0.85 -29.20
CA ASP A 135 3.96 -0.64 -30.59
C ASP A 135 2.53 -1.07 -30.97
N ALA A 136 1.74 -1.53 -29.99
CA ALA A 136 0.34 -1.89 -30.20
C ALA A 136 -0.49 -0.65 -30.59
N LYS A 137 -1.32 -0.81 -31.62
CA LYS A 137 -2.31 0.18 -32.08
C LYS A 137 -3.57 0.20 -31.20
N THR A 138 -3.38 0.36 -29.89
CA THR A 138 -4.43 0.21 -28.88
C THR A 138 -4.44 1.33 -27.85
N ARG A 139 -3.79 2.47 -28.15
CA ARG A 139 -3.79 3.63 -27.28
C ARG A 139 -5.10 4.40 -27.44
N VAL A 140 -5.73 4.74 -26.32
CA VAL A 140 -7.02 5.45 -26.26
C VAL A 140 -6.96 6.59 -25.23
N ASN A 141 -7.77 7.62 -25.44
CA ASN A 141 -7.90 8.73 -24.50
C ASN A 141 -8.69 8.31 -23.25
N PHE A 142 -8.36 8.90 -22.11
CA PHE A 142 -9.20 8.79 -20.92
C PHE A 142 -10.54 9.53 -21.15
N LYS A 143 -11.64 8.92 -20.73
CA LYS A 143 -12.99 9.53 -20.83
C LYS A 143 -13.23 10.64 -19.81
N GLN A 144 -12.48 10.61 -18.71
CA GLN A 144 -12.52 11.57 -17.61
C GLN A 144 -11.10 11.89 -17.19
N ILE A 145 -10.89 12.99 -16.45
CA ILE A 145 -9.59 13.35 -15.92
C ILE A 145 -9.02 12.17 -15.12
N HIS A 146 -7.87 11.65 -15.54
CA HIS A 146 -7.19 10.59 -14.81
C HIS A 146 -6.55 11.18 -13.55
N MET A 147 -6.94 10.64 -12.40
CA MET A 147 -6.42 11.04 -11.09
C MET A 147 -5.24 10.15 -10.71
N GLN A 148 -4.29 10.69 -9.95
CA GLN A 148 -3.22 9.94 -9.30
C GLN A 148 -3.29 10.14 -7.79
N VAL A 149 -2.95 9.08 -7.05
CA VAL A 149 -2.76 9.13 -5.61
C VAL A 149 -1.36 9.65 -5.33
N PHE A 150 -1.25 10.61 -4.40
CA PHE A 150 0.03 11.02 -3.84
C PHE A 150 0.03 10.77 -2.33
N THR A 151 1.21 10.50 -1.79
CA THR A 151 1.46 10.41 -0.34
C THR A 151 2.52 11.45 0.01
N PHE A 152 2.48 11.99 1.24
CA PHE A 152 3.54 12.83 1.79
C PHE A 152 4.44 12.02 2.74
N PRO A 153 5.36 11.17 2.22
CA PRO A 153 6.34 10.50 3.07
C PRO A 153 7.21 11.57 3.73
N GLY A 154 7.45 11.43 5.04
CA GLY A 154 8.18 12.43 5.82
C GLY A 154 7.34 13.58 6.38
N LYS A 155 6.00 13.49 6.32
CA LYS A 155 5.12 14.35 7.10
C LYS A 155 4.68 13.64 8.38
N SER A 156 4.88 14.28 9.53
CA SER A 156 4.40 13.78 10.82
C SER A 156 2.87 13.81 10.91
N VAL A 157 2.31 12.87 11.67
CA VAL A 157 0.87 12.83 11.97
C VAL A 157 0.66 12.91 13.48
N ASP A 158 0.37 14.10 14.00
CA ASP A 158 0.15 14.36 15.43
C ASP A 158 1.37 13.99 16.30
N ASP A 159 2.57 14.13 15.74
CA ASP A 159 3.80 13.87 16.48
C ASP A 159 3.99 14.92 17.57
N HIS A 160 4.27 14.46 18.79
CA HIS A 160 4.35 15.30 20.00
C HIS A 160 3.12 16.20 20.28
N GLU A 161 1.97 15.94 19.64
CA GLU A 161 0.75 16.72 19.84
C GLU A 161 0.14 16.47 21.23
N ASP A 162 -0.26 17.54 21.93
CA ASP A 162 -0.89 17.47 23.24
C ASP A 162 -2.43 17.44 23.18
N PHE A 163 -2.98 17.82 22.01
CA PHE A 163 -4.41 17.88 21.70
C PHE A 163 -5.21 18.82 22.61
N GLU A 164 -4.58 19.65 23.44
CA GLU A 164 -5.28 20.50 24.42
C GLU A 164 -6.16 21.53 23.73
N ASN A 165 -5.68 22.10 22.63
CA ASN A 165 -6.37 23.11 21.83
C ASN A 165 -7.36 22.53 20.81
N TRP A 166 -7.47 21.20 20.71
CA TRP A 166 -8.38 20.56 19.76
C TRP A 166 -9.81 20.56 20.30
N THR A 167 -10.78 20.83 19.42
CA THR A 167 -12.19 20.67 19.79
C THR A 167 -12.51 19.20 20.08
N LEU A 168 -13.53 18.94 20.90
CA LEU A 168 -13.97 17.56 21.16
C LEU A 168 -14.28 16.79 19.88
N LYS A 169 -14.83 17.46 18.87
CA LYS A 169 -15.09 16.87 17.56
C LYS A 169 -13.80 16.42 16.89
N LYS A 170 -12.80 17.29 16.74
CA LYS A 170 -11.52 16.93 16.10
C LYS A 170 -10.82 15.76 16.80
N ILE A 171 -10.90 15.69 18.13
CA ILE A 171 -10.33 14.58 18.89
C ILE A 171 -11.10 13.28 18.60
N ARG A 172 -12.44 13.31 18.55
CA ARG A 172 -13.25 12.14 18.18
C ARG A 172 -12.93 11.67 16.77
N ASP A 173 -12.97 12.57 15.80
CA ASP A 173 -12.67 12.26 14.40
C ASP A 173 -11.28 11.61 14.27
N ARG A 174 -10.30 12.08 15.06
CA ARG A 174 -8.96 11.48 15.11
C ARG A 174 -8.92 10.11 15.78
N VAL A 175 -9.64 9.91 16.89
CA VAL A 175 -9.74 8.61 17.55
C VAL A 175 -10.41 7.60 16.63
N GLU A 176 -11.50 7.97 15.96
CA GLU A 176 -12.22 7.12 15.01
C GLU A 176 -11.30 6.67 13.88
N LEU A 177 -10.55 7.61 13.27
CA LEU A 177 -9.52 7.28 12.26
C LEU A 177 -8.50 6.26 12.77
N VAL A 178 -7.95 6.47 13.97
CA VAL A 178 -6.92 5.57 14.53
C VAL A 178 -7.53 4.21 14.93
N GLN A 179 -8.78 4.17 15.38
CA GLN A 179 -9.48 2.91 15.66
C GLN A 179 -9.74 2.10 14.38
N GLU A 180 -10.12 2.76 13.28
CA GLU A 180 -10.29 2.08 12.00
C GLU A 180 -8.95 1.62 11.41
N PHE A 181 -7.88 2.39 11.63
CA PHE A 181 -6.52 1.97 11.32
C PHE A 181 -6.11 0.72 12.12
N ASP A 182 -6.46 0.65 13.41
CA ASP A 182 -6.22 -0.55 14.23
C ASP A 182 -7.02 -1.76 13.71
N GLN A 183 -8.28 -1.54 13.31
CA GLN A 183 -9.14 -2.58 12.72
C GLN A 183 -8.60 -3.11 11.40
N LEU A 184 -8.03 -2.24 10.55
CA LEU A 184 -7.31 -2.69 9.35
C LEU A 184 -6.16 -3.63 9.72
N CYS A 185 -5.36 -3.30 10.74
CA CYS A 185 -4.24 -4.13 11.15
C CYS A 185 -4.70 -5.51 11.67
N ASP A 186 -5.80 -5.55 12.41
CA ASP A 186 -6.45 -6.81 12.79
C ASP A 186 -6.93 -7.58 11.56
N SER A 187 -7.54 -6.90 10.59
CA SER A 187 -8.05 -7.51 9.35
C SER A 187 -6.93 -8.08 8.48
N ILE A 188 -5.77 -7.44 8.44
CA ILE A 188 -4.57 -7.95 7.75
C ILE A 188 -4.10 -9.25 8.41
N VAL A 189 -4.01 -9.29 9.75
CA VAL A 189 -3.60 -10.49 10.48
C VAL A 189 -4.60 -11.63 10.27
N ASP A 190 -5.89 -11.35 10.35
CA ASP A 190 -6.94 -12.34 10.11
C ASP A 190 -6.92 -12.85 8.66
N ALA A 191 -6.73 -11.95 7.69
CA ALA A 191 -6.58 -12.31 6.29
C ALA A 191 -5.35 -13.18 6.04
N TYR A 192 -4.25 -12.95 6.75
CA TYR A 192 -3.04 -13.77 6.67
C TYR A 192 -3.28 -15.18 7.19
N ILE A 193 -3.84 -15.29 8.40
CA ILE A 193 -4.19 -16.55 9.05
C ILE A 193 -5.16 -17.35 8.16
N SER A 194 -6.18 -16.68 7.62
CA SER A 194 -7.13 -17.29 6.68
C SER A 194 -6.45 -17.79 5.41
N THR A 195 -5.47 -17.06 4.89
CA THR A 195 -4.70 -17.49 3.71
C THR A 195 -3.88 -18.74 4.03
N CYS A 196 -3.22 -18.78 5.19
CA CYS A 196 -2.46 -19.94 5.64
C CYS A 196 -3.31 -21.20 5.87
N ARG A 197 -4.57 -21.04 6.27
CA ARG A 197 -5.49 -22.18 6.46
C ARG A 197 -6.07 -22.73 5.17
N ASN A 198 -6.33 -21.86 4.21
CA ASN A 198 -7.14 -22.20 3.04
C ASN A 198 -6.30 -22.45 1.78
N TYR A 199 -5.01 -22.16 1.82
CA TYR A 199 -4.11 -22.31 0.68
C TYR A 199 -2.88 -23.13 1.03
N ARG A 200 -2.31 -23.78 0.02
CA ARG A 200 -1.00 -24.42 0.06
C ARG A 200 -0.09 -23.76 -0.94
N ILE A 201 1.22 -23.82 -0.69
CA ILE A 201 2.22 -23.34 -1.63
C ILE A 201 2.43 -24.40 -2.70
N ALA A 202 2.44 -23.97 -3.96
CA ALA A 202 2.78 -24.81 -5.10
C ALA A 202 3.81 -24.05 -5.94
N GLU A 203 4.83 -24.76 -6.39
CA GLU A 203 5.83 -24.20 -7.29
C GLU A 203 5.38 -24.42 -8.74
N GLU A 204 5.47 -23.36 -9.54
CA GLU A 204 5.22 -23.40 -10.98
C GLU A 204 6.43 -22.83 -11.70
N GLN A 205 6.95 -23.56 -12.69
CA GLN A 205 8.04 -23.10 -13.53
C GLN A 205 7.49 -22.55 -14.84
N ILE A 206 7.77 -21.26 -15.10
CA ILE A 206 7.38 -20.60 -16.34
C ILE A 206 8.61 -20.45 -17.23
N LEU A 207 8.62 -21.16 -18.37
CA LEU A 207 9.67 -21.01 -19.38
C LEU A 207 9.35 -19.81 -20.28
N VAL A 208 10.17 -18.76 -20.19
CA VAL A 208 10.03 -17.57 -21.05
C VAL A 208 11.02 -17.66 -22.22
N PRO A 209 10.56 -17.83 -23.47
CA PRO A 209 11.46 -17.81 -24.63
C PRO A 209 12.10 -16.42 -24.76
N LYS A 210 13.43 -16.38 -24.88
CA LYS A 210 14.20 -15.14 -24.93
C LYS A 210 15.12 -15.10 -26.15
N THR A 211 14.86 -14.15 -27.04
CA THR A 211 15.78 -13.83 -28.13
C THR A 211 16.90 -12.94 -27.61
N ILE A 212 18.15 -13.30 -27.88
CA ILE A 212 19.33 -12.49 -27.57
C ILE A 212 20.08 -12.16 -28.85
N LYS A 213 20.81 -11.04 -28.83
CA LYS A 213 21.79 -10.72 -29.88
C LYS A 213 23.12 -11.35 -29.48
N VAL A 214 23.73 -12.10 -30.40
CA VAL A 214 25.06 -12.70 -30.23
C VAL A 214 25.99 -12.21 -31.33
N LEU A 215 27.29 -12.21 -31.06
CA LEU A 215 28.31 -11.96 -32.07
C LEU A 215 28.53 -13.26 -32.86
N GLU A 216 28.44 -13.18 -34.19
CA GLU A 216 28.87 -14.26 -35.08
C GLU A 216 30.16 -13.85 -35.80
N PRO A 217 31.13 -14.77 -35.98
CA PRO A 217 32.30 -14.51 -36.79
C PRO A 217 31.89 -14.20 -38.23
N LEU A 218 32.53 -13.19 -38.83
CA LEU A 218 32.36 -12.93 -40.25
C LEU A 218 33.01 -14.08 -41.03
N SER A 219 32.19 -14.85 -41.73
CA SER A 219 32.66 -15.88 -42.65
C SER A 219 33.35 -15.22 -43.84
N GLY A 220 34.68 -15.14 -43.81
CA GLY A 220 35.49 -14.69 -44.96
C GLY A 220 36.28 -13.42 -44.72
N GLY A 221 37.44 -13.57 -44.08
CA GLY A 221 38.55 -12.64 -44.19
C GLY A 221 39.83 -13.45 -44.33
N ILE A 222 40.22 -13.75 -45.57
CA ILE A 222 41.61 -14.04 -45.94
C ILE A 222 42.33 -12.70 -46.03
#